data_AF-A0A8J3K1N2-F1
#
_entry.id   AF-A0A8J3K1N2-F1
#
_cell.length_a   1.000
_cell.length_b   1.000
_cell.length_c   1.000
_cell.angle_alpha   90.00
_cell.angle_beta   90.00
_cell.angle_gamma   90.00
#
_symmetry.space_group_name_H-M   'P 1'
#
loop_
_entity.id
_entity.type
_entity.pdbx_description
1 polymer ?
#
loop_
_entity_poly.entity_id
_entity_poly.type
_entity_poly.pdbx_seq_one_letter_code
_entity_poly.pdbx_strand_id
1 'polypeptide(L)'
;MGQVWDGLRGPLLLHHHLAPSAVAECTRLREAGDWAGACRAAGLTPAVDLIQVEVAYGAPAARRIAAALAQLAPDLLRTYLRTDFHRWPSWPRYVVLTELAATPAGFEIAPVRLPDGPVLVLTPPESPQERRGVHLAVTTPDRLQRYWRALPNWCWRADAVTDRAEAYASGQPQAESDLGVLRSGAVTVHDLHPLVFAALRPGAVQASAEPGWEFPAVRVRCAGVWHEMQVRAGGLAALAHTDAEIDRELALGALGGPVQGCAAALRGWRTGYGRLPKGLRRQRDRLFGLARAGRTDLVLSMLDAGFDPAVVGPGGVTLLHLLAELDHRRLLPRLLAAGLPLNGRDKEGATPLHHAERALADDVVAALHEAGADPGLTDQAGRLPAALRPKPRYELVAEVRATPLPSFFRRLRVLYRARRDAAWPSGAGERT
;
A
#
# COMPACT_ATOMS: atom_id res chain seq x y z
N MET A 1 1.58 -29.79 4.29
CA MET A 1 0.76 -28.97 5.24
C MET A 1 1.58 -27.87 5.93
N GLY A 2 2.61 -27.30 5.28
CA GLY A 2 3.63 -26.44 5.93
C GLY A 2 3.90 -25.07 5.30
N GLN A 3 3.04 -24.57 4.40
CA GLN A 3 3.30 -23.32 3.64
C GLN A 3 2.32 -22.18 3.95
N VAL A 4 1.38 -22.34 4.88
CA VAL A 4 0.39 -21.29 5.22
C VAL A 4 0.80 -20.49 6.48
N TRP A 5 1.80 -20.94 7.23
CA TRP A 5 2.21 -20.34 8.51
C TRP A 5 3.34 -19.29 8.39
N ASP A 6 4.01 -19.16 7.24
CA ASP A 6 5.04 -18.14 7.04
C ASP A 6 4.46 -16.73 6.82
N GLY A 7 3.21 -16.62 6.34
CA GLY A 7 2.52 -15.33 6.23
C GLY A 7 2.17 -14.69 7.58
N LEU A 8 2.11 -15.49 8.64
CA LEU A 8 1.82 -15.06 10.01
C LEU A 8 3.07 -14.57 10.77
N ARG A 9 4.28 -14.78 10.24
CA ARG A 9 5.54 -14.43 10.91
C ARG A 9 6.21 -13.17 10.36
N GLY A 10 5.58 -12.50 9.41
CA GLY A 10 6.09 -11.25 8.85
C GLY A 10 5.88 -10.04 9.79
N PRO A 11 6.79 -9.04 9.76
CA PRO A 11 6.56 -7.75 10.40
C PRO A 11 5.33 -7.05 9.82
N LEU A 12 4.73 -6.14 10.61
CA LEU A 12 3.57 -5.34 10.23
C LEU A 12 3.84 -4.32 9.08
N LEU A 13 4.98 -4.40 8.39
CA LEU A 13 5.50 -3.35 7.51
C LEU A 13 4.93 -3.53 6.09
N LEU A 14 4.38 -2.53 5.36
CA LEU A 14 4.80 -1.13 5.14
C LEU A 14 3.67 -0.24 4.57
N HIS A 15 3.87 1.06 4.27
CA HIS A 15 3.94 2.25 5.14
C HIS A 15 2.85 3.21 4.61
N HIS A 16 1.96 3.71 5.47
CA HIS A 16 1.16 4.88 5.10
C HIS A 16 1.83 6.11 5.70
N HIS A 17 2.58 6.84 4.88
CA HIS A 17 3.11 8.13 5.30
C HIS A 17 2.03 9.19 5.14
N LEU A 18 1.67 9.81 6.27
CA LEU A 18 0.82 10.99 6.26
C LEU A 18 1.56 12.17 5.63
N ALA A 19 0.80 13.04 4.99
CA ALA A 19 1.35 14.28 4.46
C ALA A 19 2.04 15.12 5.55
N PRO A 20 3.11 15.85 5.24
CA PRO A 20 3.76 16.74 6.21
C PRO A 20 2.78 17.69 6.90
N SER A 21 1.76 18.18 6.17
CA SER A 21 0.67 18.99 6.73
C SER A 21 -0.22 18.21 7.72
N ALA A 22 -0.51 16.94 7.43
CA ALA A 22 -1.26 16.08 8.34
C ALA A 22 -0.46 15.72 9.59
N VAL A 23 0.86 15.46 9.45
CA VAL A 23 1.78 15.25 10.57
C VAL A 23 1.88 16.51 11.44
N ALA A 24 2.01 17.68 10.82
CA ALA A 24 2.03 18.97 11.54
C ALA A 24 0.72 19.20 12.30
N GLU A 25 -0.43 18.92 11.69
CA GLU A 25 -1.73 19.06 12.34
C GLU A 25 -1.92 18.05 13.48
N CYS A 26 -1.53 16.78 13.28
CA CYS A 26 -1.55 15.76 14.34
C CYS A 26 -0.68 16.19 15.52
N THR A 27 0.52 16.70 15.24
CA THR A 27 1.45 17.21 16.24
C THR A 27 0.87 18.38 17.02
N ARG A 28 0.30 19.36 16.33
CA ARG A 28 -0.38 20.52 16.95
C ARG A 28 -1.53 20.09 17.87
N LEU A 29 -2.38 19.17 17.41
CA LEU A 29 -3.52 18.66 18.18
C LEU A 29 -3.07 17.86 19.40
N ARG A 30 -2.05 17.01 19.24
CA ARG A 30 -1.42 16.25 20.33
C ARG A 30 -0.85 17.19 21.41
N GLU A 31 -0.11 18.21 21.00
CA GLU A 31 0.49 19.20 21.92
C GLU A 31 -0.55 20.08 22.62
N ALA A 32 -1.71 20.29 21.99
CA ALA A 32 -2.87 20.94 22.61
C ALA A 32 -3.66 20.01 23.56
N GLY A 33 -3.31 18.72 23.65
CA GLY A 33 -4.00 17.72 24.47
C GLY A 33 -5.23 17.09 23.81
N ASP A 34 -5.53 17.43 22.55
CA ASP A 34 -6.64 16.82 21.78
C ASP A 34 -6.18 15.55 21.05
N TRP A 35 -6.00 14.48 21.82
CA TRP A 35 -5.61 13.17 21.28
C TRP A 35 -6.66 12.60 20.30
N ALA A 36 -7.94 12.91 20.49
CA ALA A 36 -9.01 12.41 19.62
C ALA A 36 -9.02 13.13 18.27
N GLY A 37 -8.78 14.45 18.27
CA GLY A 37 -8.53 15.23 17.05
C GLY A 37 -7.31 14.74 16.31
N ALA A 38 -6.20 14.51 17.02
CA ALA A 38 -4.98 13.96 16.43
C ALA A 38 -5.22 12.58 15.79
N CYS A 39 -5.99 11.68 16.45
CA CYS A 39 -6.39 10.40 15.86
C CYS A 39 -7.14 10.60 14.54
N ARG A 40 -8.15 11.48 14.51
CA ARG A 40 -8.92 11.76 13.28
C ARG A 40 -8.04 12.33 12.17
N ALA A 41 -7.13 13.24 12.49
CA ALA A 41 -6.18 13.80 11.52
C ALA A 41 -5.22 12.73 10.94
N ALA A 42 -4.88 11.70 11.73
CA ALA A 42 -4.10 10.55 11.29
C ALA A 42 -4.93 9.46 10.58
N GLY A 43 -6.25 9.63 10.47
CA GLY A 43 -7.17 8.65 9.88
C GLY A 43 -7.49 7.46 10.79
N LEU A 44 -7.39 7.64 12.12
CA LEU A 44 -7.84 6.69 13.13
C LEU A 44 -9.19 7.11 13.70
N THR A 45 -10.03 6.12 14.05
CA THR A 45 -11.32 6.36 14.70
C THR A 45 -11.15 6.22 16.22
N PRO A 46 -11.17 7.32 17.00
CA PRO A 46 -11.07 7.23 18.45
C PRO A 46 -12.37 6.69 19.05
N ALA A 47 -12.29 5.55 19.73
CA ALA A 47 -13.39 4.88 20.43
C ALA A 47 -13.02 4.62 21.90
N VAL A 48 -12.55 5.66 22.59
CA VAL A 48 -12.17 5.61 24.01
C VAL A 48 -13.00 6.62 24.80
N ASP A 49 -13.71 6.12 25.81
CA ASP A 49 -14.44 6.92 26.80
C ASP A 49 -13.79 6.74 28.17
N LEU A 50 -13.08 7.76 28.64
CA LEU A 50 -12.37 7.72 29.92
C LEU A 50 -13.30 7.64 31.13
N ILE A 51 -14.52 8.18 31.04
CA ILE A 51 -15.53 8.09 32.11
C ILE A 51 -15.99 6.64 32.22
N GLN A 52 -16.27 5.98 31.09
CA GLN A 52 -16.64 4.56 31.09
C GLN A 52 -15.49 3.67 31.58
N VAL A 53 -14.24 4.00 31.23
CA VAL A 53 -13.06 3.29 31.75
C VAL A 53 -12.96 3.44 33.27
N GLU A 54 -13.20 4.63 33.81
CA GLU A 54 -13.19 4.88 35.27
C GLU A 54 -14.30 4.11 35.98
N VAL A 55 -15.52 4.12 35.44
CA VAL A 55 -16.66 3.39 36.00
C VAL A 55 -16.42 1.88 35.98
N ALA A 56 -15.86 1.35 34.89
CA ALA A 56 -15.68 -0.09 34.72
C ALA A 56 -14.43 -0.65 35.42
N TYR A 57 -13.34 0.13 35.51
CA TYR A 57 -12.02 -0.36 35.92
C TYR A 57 -11.35 0.48 37.02
N GLY A 58 -12.02 1.54 37.48
CA GLY A 58 -11.55 2.41 38.56
C GLY A 58 -10.64 3.56 38.10
N ALA A 59 -10.55 4.57 38.96
CA ALA A 59 -9.77 5.79 38.72
C ALA A 59 -8.28 5.55 38.39
N PRO A 60 -7.56 4.58 39.01
CA PRO A 60 -6.17 4.31 38.65
C PRO A 60 -6.01 3.85 37.19
N ALA A 61 -6.92 3.02 36.70
CA ALA A 61 -6.89 2.52 35.33
C ALA A 61 -7.20 3.63 34.31
N ALA A 62 -8.20 4.45 34.58
CA ALA A 62 -8.53 5.60 33.75
C ALA A 62 -7.36 6.61 33.66
N ARG A 63 -6.70 6.91 34.79
CA ARG A 63 -5.50 7.76 34.81
C ARG A 63 -4.36 7.20 33.96
N ARG A 64 -4.11 5.88 34.01
CA ARG A 64 -3.09 5.22 33.19
C ARG A 64 -3.40 5.34 31.70
N ILE A 65 -4.65 5.10 31.29
CA ILE A 65 -5.07 5.21 29.89
C ILE A 65 -5.00 6.67 29.42
N ALA A 66 -5.43 7.63 30.25
CA ALA A 66 -5.31 9.06 29.95
C ALA A 66 -3.84 9.48 29.75
N ALA A 67 -2.93 9.00 30.61
CA ALA A 67 -1.50 9.27 30.48
C ALA A 67 -0.91 8.69 29.18
N ALA A 68 -1.34 7.48 28.78
CA ALA A 68 -0.94 6.88 27.51
C ALA A 68 -1.46 7.67 26.30
N LEU A 69 -2.72 8.13 26.34
CA LEU A 69 -3.33 8.95 25.29
C LEU A 69 -2.66 10.33 25.16
N ALA A 70 -2.21 10.91 26.28
CA ALA A 70 -1.47 12.18 26.26
C ALA A 70 -0.13 12.07 25.51
N GLN A 71 0.47 10.88 25.48
CA GLN A 71 1.72 10.61 24.76
C GLN A 71 1.48 9.97 23.38
N LEU A 72 0.23 9.76 22.97
CA LEU A 72 -0.09 9.13 21.70
C LEU A 72 0.31 10.03 20.53
N ALA A 73 1.18 9.52 19.66
CA ALA A 73 1.52 10.04 18.35
C ALA A 73 0.80 9.18 17.29
N PRO A 74 -0.46 9.50 16.93
CA PRO A 74 -1.25 8.68 16.02
C PRO A 74 -0.73 8.74 14.58
N ASP A 75 -0.08 9.85 14.22
CA ASP A 75 0.65 10.05 12.97
C ASP A 75 1.85 9.12 12.85
N LEU A 76 2.67 9.03 13.91
CA LEU A 76 3.77 8.08 14.00
C LEU A 76 3.24 6.64 13.94
N LEU A 77 2.23 6.34 14.77
CA LEU A 77 1.57 5.04 14.79
C LEU A 77 1.12 4.63 13.38
N ARG A 78 0.49 5.55 12.64
CA ARG A 78 -0.01 5.32 11.29
C ARG A 78 1.09 4.89 10.31
N THR A 79 2.33 5.36 10.48
CA THR A 79 3.46 4.98 9.63
C THR A 79 3.80 3.49 9.72
N TYR A 80 3.50 2.84 10.85
CA TYR A 80 3.74 1.41 11.08
C TYR A 80 2.50 0.55 10.86
N LEU A 81 1.34 1.15 10.53
CA LEU A 81 0.10 0.44 10.26
C LEU A 81 -0.13 0.24 8.76
N ARG A 82 -0.57 -0.96 8.40
CA ARG A 82 -1.03 -1.31 7.05
C ARG A 82 -2.28 -0.53 6.64
N THR A 83 -2.59 -0.44 5.36
CA THR A 83 -3.86 0.12 4.83
C THR A 83 -4.81 -0.96 4.34
N ASP A 84 -4.31 -2.18 4.22
CA ASP A 84 -4.93 -3.27 3.48
C ASP A 84 -5.46 -4.36 4.44
N PHE A 85 -6.29 -3.92 5.39
CA PHE A 85 -6.78 -4.76 6.50
C PHE A 85 -7.60 -5.98 6.05
N HIS A 86 -8.19 -5.90 4.86
CA HIS A 86 -9.12 -6.89 4.30
C HIS A 86 -8.42 -8.00 3.52
N ARG A 87 -7.10 -7.92 3.32
CA ARG A 87 -6.34 -8.87 2.48
C ARG A 87 -5.78 -10.07 3.19
N TRP A 88 -5.69 -9.94 4.50
CA TRP A 88 -5.03 -10.91 5.33
C TRP A 88 -6.09 -11.53 6.22
N PRO A 89 -6.45 -12.81 5.99
CA PRO A 89 -7.31 -13.58 6.89
C PRO A 89 -6.74 -13.70 8.31
N SER A 90 -5.51 -13.22 8.51
CA SER A 90 -4.69 -13.41 9.68
C SER A 90 -4.34 -12.10 10.41
N TRP A 91 -5.05 -10.99 10.15
CA TRP A 91 -4.89 -9.79 10.98
C TRP A 91 -5.21 -10.16 12.42
N PRO A 92 -4.34 -9.82 13.39
CA PRO A 92 -4.66 -10.10 14.78
C PRO A 92 -5.93 -9.31 15.14
N ARG A 93 -6.90 -9.93 15.79
CA ARG A 93 -8.14 -9.23 16.18
C ARG A 93 -7.85 -7.96 17.00
N TYR A 94 -6.72 -7.95 17.69
CA TYR A 94 -6.24 -6.83 18.48
C TYR A 94 -4.75 -6.58 18.24
N VAL A 95 -4.38 -5.33 17.97
CA VAL A 95 -3.00 -4.85 18.13
C VAL A 95 -2.94 -4.06 19.43
N VAL A 96 -2.28 -4.61 20.44
CA VAL A 96 -2.14 -4.00 21.75
C VAL A 96 -1.02 -2.98 21.73
N LEU A 97 -1.33 -1.75 22.13
CA LEU A 97 -0.34 -0.70 22.34
C LEU A 97 0.28 -0.92 23.73
N THR A 98 1.54 -1.37 23.78
CA THR A 98 2.20 -1.71 25.04
C THR A 98 3.27 -0.67 25.39
N GLU A 99 3.56 -0.52 26.68
CA GLU A 99 4.67 0.30 27.18
C GLU A 99 6.02 -0.47 27.22
N LEU A 100 6.08 -1.65 26.61
CA LEU A 100 7.23 -2.53 26.72
C LEU A 100 8.16 -2.33 25.52
N ALA A 101 9.27 -1.63 25.75
CA ALA A 101 10.38 -1.51 24.81
C ALA A 101 11.16 -2.84 24.64
N ALA A 102 11.08 -3.73 25.65
CA ALA A 102 11.81 -4.98 25.71
C ALA A 102 11.08 -6.15 25.02
N THR A 103 10.84 -6.03 23.71
CA THR A 103 10.62 -7.23 22.89
C THR A 103 11.96 -7.63 22.26
N PRO A 104 12.56 -8.76 22.68
CA PRO A 104 13.79 -9.25 22.05
C PRO A 104 13.46 -9.68 20.62
N ALA A 105 14.01 -8.97 19.63
CA ALA A 105 14.30 -9.31 18.22
C ALA A 105 13.46 -10.37 17.43
N GLY A 106 12.26 -10.77 17.84
CA GLY A 106 11.50 -11.85 17.22
C GLY A 106 10.03 -11.91 17.64
N PHE A 107 9.19 -12.45 16.75
CA PHE A 107 7.76 -12.65 16.96
C PHE A 107 7.51 -13.80 17.93
N GLU A 108 7.04 -13.52 19.14
CA GLU A 108 6.52 -14.57 20.01
C GLU A 108 5.00 -14.54 20.13
N ILE A 109 4.40 -15.70 19.90
CA ILE A 109 3.01 -16.02 20.25
C ILE A 109 3.00 -16.39 21.74
N ALA A 110 3.01 -15.35 22.59
CA ALA A 110 2.72 -15.31 24.03
C ALA A 110 3.82 -15.65 25.08
N PRO A 111 3.80 -15.00 26.27
CA PRO A 111 3.07 -13.80 26.65
C PRO A 111 4.04 -12.65 27.02
N VAL A 112 3.96 -11.56 26.26
CA VAL A 112 4.21 -10.25 26.86
C VAL A 112 3.20 -10.09 28.00
N ARG A 113 3.64 -10.05 29.26
CA ARG A 113 2.74 -9.91 30.41
C ARG A 113 2.05 -8.56 30.30
N LEU A 114 0.76 -8.60 29.97
CA LEU A 114 -0.06 -7.40 29.94
C LEU A 114 -0.19 -6.86 31.37
N PRO A 115 -0.25 -5.53 31.53
CA PRO A 115 -0.50 -4.94 32.83
C PRO A 115 -1.85 -5.41 33.37
N ASP A 116 -1.98 -5.46 34.70
CA ASP A 116 -3.26 -5.72 35.32
C ASP A 116 -4.23 -4.57 34.97
N GLY A 117 -5.41 -4.93 34.44
CA GLY A 117 -6.44 -3.99 34.01
C GLY A 117 -6.41 -3.62 32.52
N PRO A 118 -7.17 -2.61 32.10
CA PRO A 118 -7.44 -2.33 30.69
C PRO A 118 -6.20 -1.88 29.90
N VAL A 119 -6.19 -2.17 28.60
CA VAL A 119 -5.12 -1.82 27.66
C VAL A 119 -5.69 -1.11 26.44
N LEU A 120 -4.89 -0.22 25.84
CA LEU A 120 -5.20 0.38 24.55
C LEU A 120 -4.96 -0.64 23.43
N VAL A 121 -5.91 -0.74 22.52
CA VAL A 121 -5.86 -1.64 21.37
C VAL A 121 -6.28 -0.92 20.11
N LEU A 122 -5.73 -1.39 19.01
CA LEU A 122 -6.25 -1.13 17.68
C LEU A 122 -7.05 -2.34 17.22
N THR A 123 -8.27 -2.10 16.75
CA THR A 123 -9.12 -3.11 16.14
C THR A 123 -9.35 -2.77 14.68
N PRO A 124 -9.57 -3.79 13.82
CA PRO A 124 -9.91 -3.52 12.44
C PRO A 124 -11.33 -2.92 12.39
N PRO A 125 -11.73 -2.33 11.26
CA PRO A 125 -13.10 -1.88 11.09
C PRO A 125 -14.10 -3.03 11.26
N GLU A 126 -15.24 -2.76 11.90
CA GLU A 126 -16.27 -3.77 12.20
C GLU A 126 -17.02 -4.21 10.92
N SER A 127 -17.10 -3.33 9.93
CA SER A 127 -17.71 -3.61 8.63
C SER A 127 -16.67 -3.61 7.51
N PRO A 128 -16.78 -4.54 6.55
CA PRO A 128 -16.09 -4.44 5.27
C PRO A 128 -16.43 -3.18 4.49
N GLN A 129 -17.39 -2.34 4.87
CA GLN A 129 -17.66 -1.04 4.21
C GLN A 129 -16.88 0.11 4.86
N GLU A 130 -16.41 -0.05 6.11
CA GLU A 130 -15.58 0.92 6.84
C GLU A 130 -14.07 0.72 6.55
N ARG A 131 -13.72 0.46 5.27
CA ARG A 131 -12.45 -0.17 4.81
C ARG A 131 -11.13 0.49 5.21
N ARG A 132 -11.15 1.64 5.91
CA ARG A 132 -9.96 2.41 6.29
C ARG A 132 -9.90 2.85 7.76
N GLY A 133 -10.95 2.62 8.55
CA GLY A 133 -10.99 3.06 9.94
C GLY A 133 -10.33 2.06 10.86
N VAL A 134 -9.09 2.29 11.28
CA VAL A 134 -8.54 1.58 12.46
C VAL A 134 -9.13 2.23 13.69
N HIS A 135 -9.79 1.45 14.53
CA HIS A 135 -10.39 1.97 15.75
C HIS A 135 -9.38 1.89 16.89
N LEU A 136 -9.19 3.00 17.60
CA LEU A 136 -8.46 3.01 18.86
C LEU A 136 -9.46 2.81 20.00
N ALA A 137 -9.33 1.71 20.74
CA ALA A 137 -10.27 1.33 21.79
C ALA A 137 -9.55 0.86 23.05
N VAL A 138 -10.32 0.65 24.12
CA VAL A 138 -9.85 0.07 25.38
C VAL A 138 -10.48 -1.30 25.57
N THR A 139 -9.68 -2.31 25.89
CA THR A 139 -10.15 -3.67 26.21
C THR A 139 -9.38 -4.24 27.39
N THR A 140 -9.88 -5.33 27.97
CA THR A 140 -9.18 -6.05 29.03
C THR A 140 -8.35 -7.21 28.49
N PRO A 141 -7.24 -7.58 29.17
CA PRO A 141 -6.42 -8.72 28.79
C PRO A 141 -7.18 -10.06 28.63
N ASP A 142 -8.22 -10.30 29.41
CA ASP A 142 -9.07 -11.50 29.34
C ASP A 142 -9.87 -11.60 28.02
N ARG A 143 -10.21 -10.47 27.40
CA ARG A 143 -10.92 -10.42 26.11
C ARG A 143 -10.01 -10.63 24.91
N LEU A 144 -8.68 -10.59 25.10
CA LEU A 144 -7.69 -10.84 24.07
C LEU A 144 -7.53 -12.35 23.84
N GLN A 145 -8.57 -13.03 23.32
CA GLN A 145 -8.54 -14.47 23.10
C GLN A 145 -7.48 -14.87 22.06
N ARG A 146 -6.38 -15.50 22.53
CA ARG A 146 -5.29 -16.24 21.85
C ARG A 146 -4.54 -15.59 20.68
N TYR A 147 -5.10 -14.59 19.98
CA TYR A 147 -4.52 -14.01 18.76
C TYR A 147 -4.54 -12.47 18.79
N TRP A 148 -3.53 -11.89 19.44
CA TRP A 148 -3.24 -10.46 19.47
C TRP A 148 -1.77 -10.22 19.16
N ARG A 149 -1.40 -8.98 18.79
CA ARG A 149 -0.01 -8.57 18.61
C ARG A 149 0.34 -7.38 19.48
N ALA A 150 1.53 -7.35 20.06
CA ALA A 150 2.06 -6.16 20.72
C ALA A 150 2.66 -5.21 19.69
N LEU A 151 2.40 -3.92 19.83
CA LEU A 151 3.15 -2.86 19.16
C LEU A 151 4.02 -2.14 20.21
N PRO A 152 5.35 -2.12 20.04
CA PRO A 152 6.26 -1.46 20.97
C PRO A 152 5.92 0.03 21.16
N ASN A 153 6.22 0.53 22.35
CA ASN A 153 5.95 1.92 22.73
C ASN A 153 6.55 2.95 21.75
N TRP A 154 7.75 2.70 21.23
CA TRP A 154 8.47 3.57 20.32
C TRP A 154 7.78 3.79 18.98
N CYS A 155 6.84 2.91 18.61
CA CYS A 155 6.05 3.00 17.38
C CYS A 155 4.85 3.96 17.49
N TRP A 156 4.42 4.34 18.70
CA TRP A 156 3.17 5.10 18.88
C TRP A 156 3.24 6.19 19.95
N ARG A 157 4.27 6.20 20.80
CA ARG A 157 4.47 7.25 21.79
C ARG A 157 5.39 8.34 21.29
N ALA A 158 5.07 9.59 21.60
CA ALA A 158 5.93 10.74 21.30
C ALA A 158 7.21 10.74 22.15
N ASP A 159 7.09 10.48 23.45
CA ASP A 159 8.15 10.54 24.47
C ASP A 159 9.13 9.36 24.47
N ALA A 160 8.86 8.28 23.74
CA ALA A 160 9.71 7.10 23.64
C ALA A 160 10.96 7.32 22.76
N VAL A 161 11.70 8.41 23.00
CA VAL A 161 12.85 8.84 22.19
C VAL A 161 14.02 7.84 22.29
N THR A 162 14.38 7.42 23.50
CA THR A 162 15.49 6.48 23.74
C THR A 162 15.20 5.11 23.16
N ASP A 163 14.00 4.58 23.43
CA ASP A 163 13.55 3.27 22.93
C ASP A 163 13.52 3.26 21.39
N ARG A 164 13.10 4.38 20.78
CA ARG A 164 13.11 4.55 19.32
C ARG A 164 14.54 4.56 18.79
N ALA A 165 15.46 5.31 19.41
CA ALA A 165 16.86 5.35 18.97
C ALA A 165 17.51 3.95 19.04
N GLU A 166 17.26 3.21 20.13
CA GLU A 166 17.76 1.84 20.31
C GLU A 166 17.17 0.87 19.27
N ALA A 167 15.88 0.99 18.95
CA ALA A 167 15.23 0.15 17.95
C ALA A 167 15.84 0.31 16.55
N TYR A 168 16.20 1.54 16.15
CA TYR A 168 16.87 1.79 14.87
C TYR A 168 18.35 1.37 14.91
N ALA A 169 19.03 1.52 16.05
CA ALA A 169 20.42 1.09 16.21
C ALA A 169 20.57 -0.44 16.16
N SER A 170 19.60 -1.17 16.71
CA SER A 170 19.58 -2.64 16.77
C SER A 170 18.96 -3.29 15.52
N GLY A 171 18.43 -2.52 14.58
CA GLY A 171 17.77 -3.03 13.38
C GLY A 171 16.52 -3.86 13.71
N GLN A 172 15.72 -3.42 14.69
CA GLN A 172 14.45 -4.09 15.00
C GLN A 172 13.61 -4.22 13.73
N PRO A 173 12.82 -5.30 13.56
CA PRO A 173 12.08 -5.56 12.33
C PRO A 173 11.31 -4.33 11.84
N GLN A 174 10.60 -3.63 12.74
CA GLN A 174 9.81 -2.44 12.41
C GLN A 174 10.66 -1.25 11.92
N ALA A 175 11.89 -1.09 12.39
CA ALA A 175 12.81 -0.03 11.96
C ALA A 175 13.59 -0.42 10.69
N GLU A 176 13.78 -1.72 10.43
CA GLU A 176 14.59 -2.25 9.33
C GLU A 176 14.10 -1.81 7.95
N SER A 177 12.81 -1.50 7.82
CA SER A 177 12.30 -0.97 6.57
C SER A 177 12.73 0.47 6.29
N ASP A 178 12.63 1.35 7.29
CA ASP A 178 13.15 2.71 7.16
C ASP A 178 14.64 2.67 6.83
N LEU A 179 15.39 1.76 7.47
CA LEU A 179 16.79 1.50 7.14
C LEU A 179 16.96 0.99 5.70
N GLY A 180 16.05 0.15 5.19
CA GLY A 180 16.02 -0.31 3.81
C GLY A 180 15.93 0.83 2.80
N VAL A 181 14.99 1.75 2.99
CA VAL A 181 14.80 2.90 2.08
C VAL A 181 15.95 3.90 2.19
N LEU A 182 16.51 4.11 3.40
CA LEU A 182 17.71 4.91 3.60
C LEU A 182 18.92 4.32 2.88
N ARG A 183 19.16 3.00 3.00
CA ARG A 183 20.27 2.29 2.32
C ARG A 183 20.13 2.33 0.81
N SER A 184 18.91 2.29 0.28
CA SER A 184 18.66 2.41 -1.15
C SER A 184 18.94 3.83 -1.69
N GLY A 185 19.04 4.83 -0.82
CA GLY A 185 19.15 6.24 -1.18
C GLY A 185 17.87 6.82 -1.79
N ALA A 186 16.74 6.10 -1.72
CA ALA A 186 15.45 6.62 -2.14
C ALA A 186 15.03 7.85 -1.31
N VAL A 187 15.41 7.84 -0.02
CA VAL A 187 15.10 8.87 0.97
C VAL A 187 16.32 9.18 1.81
N THR A 188 16.34 10.37 2.39
CA THR A 188 17.31 10.80 3.38
C THR A 188 16.71 10.72 4.79
N VAL A 189 17.56 10.80 5.81
CA VAL A 189 17.10 10.85 7.21
C VAL A 189 16.14 12.01 7.45
N HIS A 190 16.33 13.14 6.76
CA HIS A 190 15.48 14.33 6.86
C HIS A 190 14.06 14.13 6.34
N ASP A 191 13.84 13.09 5.54
CA ASP A 191 12.52 12.82 5.03
C ASP A 191 11.69 11.96 6.00
N LEU A 192 12.29 11.37 7.05
CA LEU A 192 11.59 10.49 8.01
C LEU A 192 10.58 11.25 8.88
N HIS A 193 9.71 10.51 9.57
CA HIS A 193 8.77 11.10 10.54
C HIS A 193 9.52 11.94 11.58
N PRO A 194 9.03 13.11 12.01
CA PRO A 194 9.78 14.01 12.89
C PRO A 194 10.26 13.41 14.20
N LEU A 195 9.42 12.59 14.83
CA LEU A 195 9.80 11.84 16.03
C LEU A 195 10.93 10.82 15.76
N VAL A 196 10.96 10.19 14.58
CA VAL A 196 12.05 9.29 14.17
C VAL A 196 13.31 10.10 13.90
N PHE A 197 13.19 11.21 13.16
CA PHE A 197 14.31 12.11 12.89
C PHE A 197 14.95 12.61 14.20
N ALA A 198 14.16 13.10 15.15
CA ALA A 198 14.63 13.60 16.44
C ALA A 198 15.37 12.53 17.26
N ALA A 199 14.91 11.27 17.20
CA ALA A 199 15.58 10.15 17.86
C ALA A 199 16.93 9.82 17.20
N LEU A 200 17.02 9.87 15.87
CA LEU A 200 18.24 9.57 15.12
C LEU A 200 19.25 10.74 15.09
N ARG A 201 18.76 11.98 15.25
CA ARG A 201 19.55 13.21 15.22
C ARG A 201 19.18 14.14 16.39
N PRO A 202 19.53 13.78 17.63
CA PRO A 202 19.21 14.61 18.80
C PRO A 202 19.78 16.02 18.66
N GLY A 203 18.96 17.04 18.91
CA GLY A 203 19.34 18.45 18.83
C GLY A 203 19.46 19.02 17.41
N ALA A 204 19.28 18.20 16.36
CA ALA A 204 19.22 18.70 15.00
C ALA A 204 17.82 19.22 14.68
N VAL A 205 17.76 20.30 13.89
CA VAL A 205 16.50 20.77 13.33
C VAL A 205 16.20 19.97 12.07
N GLN A 206 15.02 19.33 12.03
CA GLN A 206 14.51 18.81 10.78
C GLN A 206 14.04 19.99 9.95
N ALA A 207 14.84 20.42 8.98
CA ALA A 207 14.32 21.31 7.96
C ALA A 207 13.11 20.61 7.32
N SER A 208 11.98 21.33 7.19
CA SER A 208 10.94 20.94 6.24
C SER A 208 11.58 21.04 4.88
N ALA A 209 12.15 19.94 4.42
CA ALA A 209 12.64 19.84 3.07
C ALA A 209 11.39 19.75 2.19
N GLU A 210 10.91 20.87 1.69
CA GLU A 210 10.48 20.84 0.29
C GLU A 210 11.71 20.32 -0.46
N PRO A 211 11.72 19.08 -0.95
CA PRO A 211 12.95 18.53 -1.47
C PRO A 211 13.26 19.34 -2.72
N GLY A 212 14.40 20.03 -2.72
CA GLY A 212 14.96 20.62 -3.93
C GLY A 212 15.31 19.48 -4.88
N TRP A 213 14.34 19.06 -5.70
CA TRP A 213 14.52 17.95 -6.62
C TRP A 213 15.36 18.43 -7.80
N GLU A 214 16.60 17.98 -7.84
CA GLU A 214 17.47 18.19 -8.99
C GLU A 214 17.54 16.93 -9.85
N PHE A 215 17.34 17.11 -11.15
CA PHE A 215 17.49 16.06 -12.15
C PHE A 215 18.67 16.39 -13.06
N PRO A 216 19.92 16.11 -12.62
CA PRO A 216 21.11 16.46 -13.39
C PRO A 216 21.16 15.72 -14.72
N ALA A 217 21.74 16.38 -15.71
CA ALA A 217 21.97 15.79 -17.03
C ALA A 217 22.87 14.56 -16.94
N VAL A 218 22.57 13.55 -17.75
CA VAL A 218 23.28 12.28 -17.81
C VAL A 218 23.84 12.07 -19.20
N ARG A 219 25.14 11.85 -19.28
CA ARG A 219 25.82 11.60 -20.56
C ARG A 219 25.52 10.21 -21.09
N VAL A 220 25.23 10.12 -22.38
CA VAL A 220 24.95 8.90 -23.14
C VAL A 220 25.78 8.88 -24.40
N ARG A 221 26.32 7.70 -24.74
CA ARG A 221 27.08 7.49 -25.97
C ARG A 221 26.10 7.26 -27.12
N CYS A 222 26.06 8.18 -28.10
CA CYS A 222 25.15 8.14 -29.24
C CYS A 222 25.95 8.23 -30.54
N ALA A 223 25.93 7.19 -31.38
CA ALA A 223 26.66 7.14 -32.65
C ALA A 223 28.15 7.55 -32.57
N GLY A 224 28.84 7.25 -31.46
CA GLY A 224 30.23 7.65 -31.30
C GLY A 224 30.44 9.12 -30.89
N VAL A 225 29.41 9.81 -30.41
CA VAL A 225 29.49 11.13 -29.74
C VAL A 225 28.85 11.06 -28.35
N TRP A 226 29.26 11.94 -27.41
CA TRP A 226 28.65 12.06 -26.10
C TRP A 226 27.51 13.08 -26.16
N HIS A 227 26.30 12.66 -25.86
CA HIS A 227 25.12 13.52 -25.74
C HIS A 227 24.65 13.59 -24.30
N GLU A 228 23.89 14.61 -23.97
CA GLU A 228 23.27 14.77 -22.66
C GLU A 228 21.77 14.50 -22.71
N MET A 229 21.28 13.86 -21.66
CA MET A 229 19.86 13.60 -21.46
C MET A 229 19.45 14.07 -20.08
N GLN A 230 18.30 14.72 -19.97
CA GLN A 230 17.86 15.31 -18.71
C GLN A 230 16.35 15.15 -18.53
N VAL A 231 15.92 14.82 -17.32
CA VAL A 231 14.50 14.89 -16.96
C VAL A 231 14.17 16.37 -16.72
N ARG A 232 13.26 16.91 -17.53
CA ARG A 232 12.80 18.30 -17.46
C ARG A 232 11.39 18.39 -18.02
N ALA A 233 10.60 19.36 -17.52
CA ALA A 233 9.25 19.62 -18.00
C ALA A 233 8.36 18.36 -18.06
N GLY A 234 8.48 17.47 -17.06
CA GLY A 234 7.66 16.27 -16.98
C GLY A 234 8.05 15.15 -17.94
N GLY A 235 9.27 15.16 -18.51
CA GLY A 235 9.74 14.13 -19.43
C GLY A 235 11.24 13.99 -19.48
N LEU A 236 11.75 12.83 -19.92
CA LEU A 236 13.15 12.68 -20.29
C LEU A 236 13.39 13.27 -21.69
N ALA A 237 14.29 14.25 -21.80
CA ALA A 237 14.67 14.87 -23.06
C ALA A 237 16.11 14.47 -23.46
N ALA A 238 16.33 14.22 -24.76
CA ALA A 238 17.66 14.11 -25.33
C ALA A 238 18.09 15.48 -25.87
N LEU A 239 18.99 16.18 -25.18
CA LEU A 239 19.27 17.60 -25.43
C LEU A 239 19.91 17.90 -26.80
N ALA A 240 20.48 16.88 -27.43
CA ALA A 240 21.11 16.97 -28.74
C ALA A 240 20.20 16.51 -29.90
N HIS A 241 18.94 16.16 -29.63
CA HIS A 241 17.99 15.66 -30.63
C HIS A 241 16.64 16.36 -30.51
N THR A 242 15.95 16.50 -31.62
CA THR A 242 14.52 16.83 -31.66
C THR A 242 13.66 15.60 -31.39
N ASP A 243 12.42 15.78 -30.93
CA ASP A 243 11.49 14.67 -30.73
C ASP A 243 11.23 13.90 -32.03
N ALA A 244 11.16 14.60 -33.17
CA ALA A 244 10.98 13.97 -34.48
C ALA A 244 12.16 13.07 -34.91
N GLU A 245 13.40 13.42 -34.55
CA GLU A 245 14.56 12.57 -34.81
C GLU A 245 14.53 11.32 -33.93
N ILE A 246 14.21 11.48 -32.65
CA ILE A 246 14.04 10.36 -31.74
C ILE A 246 12.92 9.42 -32.22
N ASP A 247 11.77 9.97 -32.58
CA ASP A 247 10.62 9.18 -33.00
C ASP A 247 10.91 8.44 -34.31
N ARG A 248 11.67 9.05 -35.24
CA ARG A 248 12.16 8.37 -36.43
C ARG A 248 13.06 7.17 -36.08
N GLU A 249 14.04 7.36 -35.20
CA GLU A 249 14.93 6.29 -34.76
C GLU A 249 14.19 5.16 -34.04
N LEU A 250 13.21 5.50 -33.20
CA LEU A 250 12.35 4.53 -32.52
C LEU A 250 11.46 3.76 -33.52
N ALA A 251 10.91 4.44 -34.52
CA ALA A 251 10.11 3.82 -35.57
C ALA A 251 10.94 2.85 -36.43
N LEU A 252 12.16 3.25 -36.85
CA LEU A 252 13.09 2.36 -37.54
C LEU A 252 13.46 1.15 -36.66
N GLY A 253 13.61 1.38 -35.36
CA GLY A 253 13.78 0.33 -34.37
C GLY A 253 12.64 -0.69 -34.33
N ALA A 254 11.39 -0.22 -34.41
CA ALA A 254 10.21 -1.08 -34.44
C ALA A 254 10.13 -1.95 -35.71
N LEU A 255 10.77 -1.51 -36.80
CA LEU A 255 10.91 -2.27 -38.05
C LEU A 255 12.08 -3.27 -38.04
N GLY A 256 12.76 -3.45 -36.90
CA GLY A 256 13.87 -4.40 -36.73
C GLY A 256 15.27 -3.78 -36.80
N GLY A 257 15.37 -2.44 -36.93
CA GLY A 257 16.64 -1.73 -36.86
C GLY A 257 17.23 -1.65 -35.44
N PRO A 258 18.56 -1.44 -35.30
CA PRO A 258 19.18 -1.27 -33.99
C PRO A 258 18.84 0.10 -33.39
N VAL A 259 18.16 0.13 -32.23
CA VAL A 259 17.99 1.36 -31.44
C VAL A 259 19.17 1.50 -30.49
N GLN A 260 19.96 2.57 -30.63
CA GLN A 260 21.16 2.84 -29.82
C GLN A 260 21.12 4.25 -29.22
N GLY A 261 22.07 4.53 -28.31
CA GLY A 261 22.29 5.88 -27.77
C GLY A 261 21.06 6.51 -27.10
N CYS A 262 20.75 7.76 -27.47
CA CYS A 262 19.67 8.54 -26.87
C CYS A 262 18.30 7.88 -27.05
N ALA A 263 18.00 7.36 -28.25
CA ALA A 263 16.74 6.67 -28.53
C ALA A 263 16.61 5.38 -27.69
N ALA A 264 17.71 4.63 -27.49
CA ALA A 264 17.70 3.44 -26.65
C ALA A 264 17.44 3.76 -25.18
N ALA A 265 18.04 4.84 -24.68
CA ALA A 265 17.82 5.33 -23.32
C ALA A 265 16.37 5.81 -23.13
N LEU A 266 15.80 6.54 -24.10
CA LEU A 266 14.38 6.97 -24.07
C LEU A 266 13.43 5.77 -24.10
N ARG A 267 13.69 4.78 -24.95
CA ARG A 267 12.92 3.54 -24.96
C ARG A 267 13.00 2.84 -23.60
N GLY A 268 14.19 2.72 -23.02
CA GLY A 268 14.36 2.12 -21.70
C GLY A 268 13.67 2.89 -20.58
N TRP A 269 13.54 4.20 -20.71
CA TRP A 269 12.84 5.07 -19.78
C TRP A 269 11.32 4.92 -19.89
N ARG A 270 10.78 4.91 -21.12
CA ARG A 270 9.33 4.84 -21.42
C ARG A 270 8.75 3.44 -21.35
N THR A 271 9.58 2.39 -21.34
CA THR A 271 9.09 1.00 -21.37
C THR A 271 9.60 0.17 -20.19
N GLY A 272 10.66 0.62 -19.52
CA GLY A 272 11.33 -0.19 -18.49
C GLY A 272 12.20 -1.32 -19.06
N TYR A 273 12.30 -1.46 -20.39
CA TYR A 273 13.11 -2.48 -21.07
C TYR A 273 14.39 -1.91 -21.67
N GLY A 274 15.51 -2.60 -21.39
CA GLY A 274 16.82 -2.23 -21.91
C GLY A 274 17.70 -1.52 -20.89
N ARG A 275 18.91 -1.16 -21.33
CA ARG A 275 19.94 -0.63 -20.44
C ARG A 275 19.81 0.89 -20.31
N LEU A 276 19.47 1.36 -19.11
CA LEU A 276 19.57 2.78 -18.77
C LEU A 276 20.98 3.16 -18.28
N PRO A 277 21.48 4.35 -18.64
CA PRO A 277 22.64 4.97 -17.98
C PRO A 277 22.47 5.00 -16.46
N LYS A 278 23.58 4.86 -15.71
CA LYS A 278 23.55 4.75 -14.23
C LYS A 278 22.87 5.95 -13.55
N GLY A 279 23.04 7.16 -14.10
CA GLY A 279 22.39 8.37 -13.59
C GLY A 279 20.86 8.31 -13.70
N LEU A 280 20.36 8.08 -14.91
CA LEU A 280 18.92 7.96 -15.18
C LEU A 280 18.29 6.81 -14.39
N ARG A 281 18.96 5.66 -14.37
CA ARG A 281 18.49 4.51 -13.57
C ARG A 281 18.30 4.87 -12.10
N ARG A 282 19.23 5.60 -11.49
CA ARG A 282 19.11 6.07 -10.10
C ARG A 282 17.95 7.03 -9.90
N GLN A 283 17.75 7.98 -10.82
CA GLN A 283 16.61 8.90 -10.74
C GLN A 283 15.27 8.15 -10.81
N ARG A 284 15.13 7.20 -11.75
CA ARG A 284 13.96 6.33 -11.85
C ARG A 284 13.78 5.47 -10.60
N ASP A 285 14.83 4.78 -10.17
CA ASP A 285 14.78 3.87 -9.03
C ASP A 285 14.46 4.65 -7.73
N ARG A 286 14.86 5.93 -7.63
CA ARG A 286 14.45 6.85 -6.56
C ARG A 286 12.93 7.07 -6.54
N LEU A 287 12.31 7.45 -7.67
CA LEU A 287 10.85 7.62 -7.76
C LEU A 287 10.12 6.34 -7.33
N PHE A 288 10.50 5.19 -7.91
CA PHE A 288 9.83 3.92 -7.60
C PHE A 288 10.13 3.42 -6.18
N GLY A 289 11.27 3.78 -5.59
CA GLY A 289 11.57 3.55 -4.18
C GLY A 289 10.64 4.35 -3.26
N LEU A 290 10.41 5.63 -3.56
CA LEU A 290 9.45 6.48 -2.85
C LEU A 290 8.01 5.93 -2.96
N ALA A 291 7.62 5.52 -4.16
CA ALA A 291 6.30 4.96 -4.43
C ALA A 291 6.03 3.67 -3.64
N ARG A 292 6.96 2.70 -3.69
CA ARG A 292 6.83 1.44 -2.94
C ARG A 292 6.89 1.63 -1.42
N ALA A 293 7.55 2.69 -0.98
CA ALA A 293 7.56 3.11 0.41
C ALA A 293 6.31 3.90 0.82
N GLY A 294 5.32 4.09 -0.07
CA GLY A 294 4.08 4.81 0.25
C GLY A 294 4.24 6.32 0.48
N ARG A 295 5.34 6.91 -0.02
CA ARG A 295 5.71 8.31 0.23
C ARG A 295 5.05 9.26 -0.75
N THR A 296 3.72 9.31 -0.69
CA THR A 296 2.92 10.04 -1.67
C THR A 296 3.34 11.49 -1.80
N ASP A 297 3.62 12.21 -0.72
CA ASP A 297 4.03 13.63 -0.80
C ASP A 297 5.38 13.84 -1.48
N LEU A 298 6.32 12.91 -1.30
CA LEU A 298 7.60 12.98 -1.98
C LEU A 298 7.46 12.61 -3.46
N VAL A 299 6.62 11.64 -3.79
CA VAL A 299 6.26 11.35 -5.19
C VAL A 299 5.63 12.58 -5.82
N LEU A 300 4.62 13.18 -5.18
CA LEU A 300 3.91 14.35 -5.69
C LEU A 300 4.84 15.55 -5.84
N SER A 301 5.65 15.88 -4.83
CA SER A 301 6.63 16.98 -4.94
C SER A 301 7.70 16.73 -6.01
N MET A 302 8.12 15.48 -6.22
CA MET A 302 9.06 15.13 -7.29
C MET A 302 8.43 15.33 -8.67
N LEU A 303 7.15 14.98 -8.83
CA LEU A 303 6.38 15.28 -10.04
C LEU A 303 6.16 16.79 -10.23
N ASP A 304 5.84 17.52 -9.16
CA ASP A 304 5.64 18.97 -9.17
C ASP A 304 6.94 19.71 -9.53
N ALA A 305 8.11 19.15 -9.20
CA ALA A 305 9.41 19.62 -9.63
C ALA A 305 9.77 19.25 -11.10
N GLY A 306 8.84 18.65 -11.84
CA GLY A 306 8.98 18.37 -13.27
C GLY A 306 9.57 17.00 -13.59
N PHE A 307 9.52 16.04 -12.66
CA PHE A 307 9.87 14.65 -12.96
C PHE A 307 8.83 14.01 -13.89
N ASP A 308 9.26 13.04 -14.68
CA ASP A 308 8.41 12.36 -15.66
C ASP A 308 7.41 11.40 -14.97
N PRO A 309 6.09 11.66 -15.02
CA PRO A 309 5.09 10.75 -14.46
C PRO A 309 4.95 9.47 -15.30
N ALA A 310 5.28 9.51 -16.58
CA ALA A 310 5.15 8.40 -17.53
C ALA A 310 6.37 7.48 -17.56
N VAL A 311 7.37 7.72 -16.70
CA VAL A 311 8.51 6.80 -16.56
C VAL A 311 8.05 5.40 -16.17
N VAL A 312 8.67 4.39 -16.78
CA VAL A 312 8.34 3.00 -16.54
C VAL A 312 9.48 2.31 -15.79
N GLY A 313 9.10 1.72 -14.66
CA GLY A 313 9.99 1.01 -13.75
C GLY A 313 10.47 -0.32 -14.31
N PRO A 314 11.40 -0.97 -13.60
CA PRO A 314 11.74 -2.36 -13.88
C PRO A 314 10.47 -3.23 -13.87
N GLY A 315 10.31 -4.07 -14.89
CA GLY A 315 9.13 -4.93 -14.97
C GLY A 315 7.95 -4.34 -15.74
N GLY A 316 8.08 -3.14 -16.34
CA GLY A 316 6.93 -2.50 -16.99
C GLY A 316 5.97 -1.81 -16.02
N VAL A 317 6.34 -1.74 -14.73
CA VAL A 317 5.52 -1.15 -13.67
C VAL A 317 5.50 0.38 -13.80
N THR A 318 4.31 0.97 -13.78
CA THR A 318 4.09 2.43 -13.79
C THR A 318 3.55 2.91 -12.44
N LEU A 319 3.48 4.22 -12.21
CA LEU A 319 2.84 4.77 -10.99
C LEU A 319 1.36 4.36 -10.84
N LEU A 320 0.64 4.13 -11.95
CA LEU A 320 -0.74 3.62 -11.90
C LEU A 320 -0.82 2.22 -11.29
N HIS A 321 0.18 1.37 -11.54
CA HIS A 321 0.25 0.04 -10.91
C HIS A 321 0.49 0.13 -9.41
N LEU A 322 1.07 1.24 -8.93
CA LEU A 322 1.44 1.45 -7.53
C LEU A 322 0.42 2.30 -6.73
N LEU A 323 -0.79 2.50 -7.27
CA LEU A 323 -1.82 3.29 -6.61
C LEU A 323 -2.28 2.70 -5.27
N ALA A 324 -2.10 1.40 -5.06
CA ALA A 324 -2.44 0.76 -3.80
C ALA A 324 -1.43 1.05 -2.68
N GLU A 325 -0.17 1.35 -3.02
CA GLU A 325 0.81 1.78 -2.01
C GLU A 325 0.74 3.30 -1.74
N LEU A 326 0.09 4.07 -2.61
CA LEU A 326 0.06 5.53 -2.59
C LEU A 326 -1.33 6.08 -2.24
N ASP A 327 -1.41 7.37 -1.89
CA ASP A 327 -2.68 8.07 -1.79
C ASP A 327 -3.25 8.32 -3.20
N HIS A 328 -3.97 7.32 -3.70
CA HIS A 328 -4.59 7.34 -5.03
C HIS A 328 -5.53 8.54 -5.22
N ARG A 329 -6.16 9.07 -4.16
CA ARG A 329 -7.09 10.21 -4.29
C ARG A 329 -6.38 11.48 -4.76
N ARG A 330 -5.12 11.64 -4.37
CA ARG A 330 -4.28 12.76 -4.80
C ARG A 330 -3.51 12.44 -6.07
N LEU A 331 -3.04 11.21 -6.23
CA LEU A 331 -2.15 10.83 -7.32
C LEU A 331 -2.88 10.47 -8.62
N LEU A 332 -3.97 9.68 -8.56
CA LEU A 332 -4.69 9.22 -9.75
C LEU A 332 -5.15 10.39 -10.64
N PRO A 333 -5.78 11.47 -10.12
CA PRO A 333 -6.18 12.59 -10.95
C PRO A 333 -5.02 13.25 -11.70
N ARG A 334 -3.83 13.32 -11.08
CA ARG A 334 -2.63 13.88 -11.71
C ARG A 334 -2.09 13.01 -12.83
N LEU A 335 -2.06 11.68 -12.61
CA LEU A 335 -1.61 10.74 -13.64
C LEU A 335 -2.56 10.71 -14.84
N LEU A 336 -3.87 10.84 -14.61
CA LEU A 336 -4.86 10.97 -15.66
C LEU A 336 -4.72 12.29 -16.43
N ALA A 337 -4.51 13.41 -15.73
CA ALA A 337 -4.28 14.71 -16.36
C ALA A 337 -3.01 14.73 -17.22
N ALA A 338 -2.00 13.92 -16.86
CA ALA A 338 -0.80 13.70 -17.67
C ALA A 338 -1.01 12.72 -18.85
N GLY A 339 -2.22 12.18 -19.04
CA GLY A 339 -2.58 11.35 -20.19
C GLY A 339 -2.02 9.92 -20.14
N LEU A 340 -1.70 9.40 -18.96
CA LEU A 340 -1.13 8.05 -18.84
C LEU A 340 -2.17 6.97 -19.16
N PRO A 341 -1.75 5.86 -19.80
CA PRO A 341 -2.66 4.78 -20.15
C PRO A 341 -3.11 3.99 -18.91
N LEU A 342 -4.40 4.09 -18.57
CA LEU A 342 -5.04 3.34 -17.46
C LEU A 342 -4.91 1.82 -17.57
N ASN A 343 -4.83 1.32 -18.81
CA ASN A 343 -4.77 -0.11 -19.12
C ASN A 343 -3.35 -0.57 -19.50
N GLY A 344 -2.32 0.21 -19.17
CA GLY A 344 -0.93 -0.21 -19.36
C GLY A 344 -0.67 -1.56 -18.70
N ARG A 345 0.12 -2.42 -19.34
CA ARG A 345 0.42 -3.77 -18.85
C ARG A 345 1.88 -3.89 -18.45
N ASP A 346 2.13 -4.49 -17.30
CA ASP A 346 3.48 -4.87 -16.87
C ASP A 346 4.00 -6.11 -17.64
N LYS A 347 5.18 -6.60 -17.25
CA LYS A 347 5.81 -7.78 -17.86
C LYS A 347 5.00 -9.06 -17.72
N GLU A 348 4.18 -9.16 -16.68
CA GLU A 348 3.28 -10.27 -16.43
C GLU A 348 1.93 -10.09 -17.14
N GLY A 349 1.77 -9.00 -17.90
CA GLY A 349 0.54 -8.64 -18.58
C GLY A 349 -0.53 -8.06 -17.65
N ALA A 350 -0.19 -7.81 -16.39
CA ALA A 350 -1.12 -7.30 -15.39
C ALA A 350 -1.32 -5.79 -15.56
N THR A 351 -2.56 -5.34 -15.41
CA THR A 351 -2.96 -3.92 -15.47
C THR A 351 -2.95 -3.28 -14.08
N PRO A 352 -3.04 -1.94 -13.95
CA PRO A 352 -3.29 -1.28 -12.66
C PRO A 352 -4.45 -1.88 -11.88
N LEU A 353 -5.53 -2.30 -12.55
CA LEU A 353 -6.66 -2.95 -11.92
C LEU A 353 -6.28 -4.31 -11.31
N HIS A 354 -5.50 -5.12 -12.02
CA HIS A 354 -4.97 -6.37 -11.46
C HIS A 354 -4.11 -6.12 -10.24
N HIS A 355 -3.27 -5.07 -10.25
CA HIS A 355 -2.48 -4.69 -9.08
C HIS A 355 -3.37 -4.22 -7.94
N ALA A 356 -4.39 -3.40 -8.20
CA ALA A 356 -5.32 -2.95 -7.18
C ALA A 356 -6.10 -4.09 -6.52
N GLU A 357 -6.52 -5.12 -7.27
CA GLU A 357 -7.19 -6.30 -6.70
C GLU A 357 -6.21 -7.30 -6.07
N ARG A 358 -5.03 -7.48 -6.67
CA ARG A 358 -3.87 -8.15 -6.05
C ARG A 358 -3.28 -7.35 -4.92
N ALA A 359 -3.77 -6.13 -4.70
CA ALA A 359 -3.63 -5.26 -3.54
C ALA A 359 -4.97 -5.07 -2.78
N LEU A 360 -6.06 -5.81 -3.13
CA LEU A 360 -7.44 -5.77 -2.60
C LEU A 360 -7.64 -4.38 -2.00
N ALA A 361 -7.47 -3.38 -2.84
CA ALA A 361 -7.59 -1.99 -2.49
C ALA A 361 -8.88 -1.58 -3.18
N ASP A 362 -10.01 -1.94 -2.59
CA ASP A 362 -11.31 -1.85 -3.27
C ASP A 362 -11.68 -0.40 -3.62
N ASP A 363 -11.13 0.55 -2.88
CA ASP A 363 -11.22 1.98 -3.18
C ASP A 363 -10.41 2.38 -4.42
N VAL A 364 -9.20 1.84 -4.60
CA VAL A 364 -8.41 1.99 -5.81
C VAL A 364 -9.09 1.29 -6.98
N VAL A 365 -9.68 0.10 -6.76
CA VAL A 365 -10.47 -0.62 -7.75
C VAL A 365 -11.66 0.22 -8.20
N ALA A 366 -12.43 0.78 -7.25
CA ALA A 366 -13.54 1.67 -7.54
C ALA A 366 -13.07 2.93 -8.30
N ALA A 367 -12.00 3.58 -7.83
CA ALA A 367 -11.45 4.77 -8.48
C ALA A 367 -10.94 4.49 -9.91
N LEU A 368 -10.31 3.33 -10.14
CA LEU A 368 -9.87 2.90 -11.47
C LEU A 368 -11.06 2.58 -12.39
N HIS A 369 -12.12 1.96 -11.86
CA HIS A 369 -13.35 1.73 -12.60
C HIS A 369 -14.06 3.02 -12.98
N GLU A 370 -14.18 3.96 -12.03
CA GLU A 370 -14.73 5.30 -12.28
C GLU A 370 -13.90 6.06 -13.32
N ALA A 371 -12.59 5.85 -13.34
CA ALA A 371 -11.69 6.40 -14.35
C ALA A 371 -11.79 5.68 -15.72
N GLY A 372 -12.53 4.57 -15.83
CA GLY A 372 -12.73 3.83 -17.08
C GLY A 372 -11.68 2.75 -17.36
N ALA A 373 -11.01 2.21 -16.34
CA ALA A 373 -10.14 1.04 -16.50
C ALA A 373 -10.94 -0.17 -17.02
N ASP A 374 -10.38 -0.90 -17.98
CA ASP A 374 -11.05 -2.05 -18.61
C ASP A 374 -10.84 -3.32 -17.77
N PRO A 375 -11.90 -3.89 -17.17
CA PRO A 375 -11.79 -5.10 -16.38
C PRO A 375 -11.74 -6.38 -17.22
N GLY A 376 -12.01 -6.32 -18.53
CA GLY A 376 -11.98 -7.47 -19.43
C GLY A 376 -10.58 -7.90 -19.85
N LEU A 377 -9.55 -7.11 -19.53
CA LEU A 377 -8.16 -7.43 -19.85
C LEU A 377 -7.65 -8.54 -18.96
N THR A 378 -7.09 -9.59 -19.54
CA THR A 378 -6.45 -10.67 -18.78
C THR A 378 -4.98 -10.38 -18.51
N ASP A 379 -4.33 -11.08 -17.59
CA ASP A 379 -2.86 -11.14 -17.53
C ASP A 379 -2.29 -12.24 -18.45
N GLN A 380 -0.96 -12.43 -18.47
CA GLN A 380 -0.33 -13.49 -19.28
C GLN A 380 -0.74 -14.90 -18.89
N ALA A 381 -1.23 -15.11 -17.65
CA ALA A 381 -1.78 -16.38 -17.21
C ALA A 381 -3.26 -16.54 -17.58
N GLY A 382 -3.81 -15.64 -18.40
CA GLY A 382 -5.22 -15.64 -18.81
C GLY A 382 -6.18 -15.30 -17.66
N ARG A 383 -5.67 -14.77 -16.54
CA ARG A 383 -6.50 -14.44 -15.38
C ARG A 383 -7.13 -13.08 -15.61
N LEU A 384 -8.45 -13.01 -15.48
CA LEU A 384 -9.16 -11.74 -15.35
C LEU A 384 -8.84 -11.09 -14.00
N PRO A 385 -9.07 -9.78 -13.88
CA PRO A 385 -9.33 -9.12 -12.63
C PRO A 385 -10.33 -9.93 -11.78
N ALA A 386 -10.03 -10.12 -10.49
CA ALA A 386 -10.80 -10.87 -9.51
C ALA A 386 -12.29 -10.52 -9.50
N ALA A 387 -12.67 -9.25 -9.71
CA ALA A 387 -14.05 -8.80 -9.77
C ALA A 387 -14.87 -9.45 -10.91
N LEU A 388 -14.22 -9.88 -11.99
CA LEU A 388 -14.85 -10.56 -13.13
C LEU A 388 -14.52 -12.05 -13.22
N ARG A 389 -13.77 -12.61 -12.27
CA ARG A 389 -13.53 -14.06 -12.26
C ARG A 389 -14.85 -14.78 -11.99
N PRO A 390 -15.27 -15.73 -12.84
CA PRO A 390 -16.43 -16.55 -12.52
C PRO A 390 -16.16 -17.28 -11.20
N LYS A 391 -17.06 -17.13 -10.22
CA LYS A 391 -16.96 -17.85 -8.94
C LYS A 391 -16.79 -19.33 -9.23
N PRO A 392 -15.84 -20.03 -8.58
CA PRO A 392 -15.71 -21.46 -8.78
C PRO A 392 -17.02 -22.15 -8.40
N ARG A 393 -17.44 -23.12 -9.22
CA ARG A 393 -18.75 -23.79 -9.15
C ARG A 393 -19.14 -24.32 -7.76
N TYR A 394 -18.20 -24.51 -6.83
CA TYR A 394 -18.48 -25.00 -5.48
C TYR A 394 -19.06 -23.95 -4.51
N GLU A 395 -18.86 -22.64 -4.73
CA GLU A 395 -19.47 -21.60 -3.88
C GLU A 395 -20.92 -21.30 -4.24
N LEU A 396 -21.33 -21.53 -5.49
CA LEU A 396 -22.74 -21.53 -5.90
C LEU A 396 -23.57 -22.56 -5.09
N VAL A 397 -22.94 -23.64 -4.63
CA VAL A 397 -23.60 -24.69 -3.83
C VAL A 397 -23.93 -24.20 -2.41
N ALA A 398 -23.19 -23.21 -1.88
CA ALA A 398 -23.45 -22.65 -0.56
C ALA A 398 -24.64 -21.67 -0.56
N GLU A 399 -24.79 -20.84 -1.60
CA GLU A 399 -25.95 -19.95 -1.79
C GLU A 399 -27.25 -20.74 -2.03
N VAL A 400 -27.18 -21.86 -2.76
CA VAL A 400 -28.34 -22.77 -2.95
C VAL A 400 -28.79 -23.39 -1.63
N ARG A 401 -27.88 -23.63 -0.67
CA ARG A 401 -28.21 -24.13 0.68
C ARG A 401 -28.86 -23.09 1.60
N ALA A 402 -28.67 -21.80 1.32
CA ALA A 402 -29.23 -20.71 2.12
C ALA A 402 -30.65 -20.28 1.70
N THR A 403 -31.20 -20.87 0.63
CA THR A 403 -32.56 -20.56 0.16
C THR A 403 -33.58 -21.47 0.86
N PRO A 404 -34.63 -20.95 1.52
CA PRO A 404 -35.67 -21.80 2.12
C PRO A 404 -36.37 -22.63 1.02
N LEU A 405 -36.39 -23.94 1.22
CA LEU A 405 -36.79 -24.98 0.26
C LEU A 405 -38.28 -25.12 -0.16
N PRO A 406 -39.29 -24.29 0.20
CA PRO A 406 -40.66 -24.57 -0.26
C PRO A 406 -40.96 -24.26 -1.75
N SER A 407 -40.28 -23.30 -2.38
CA SER A 407 -40.69 -22.80 -3.71
C SER A 407 -39.94 -23.45 -4.89
N PHE A 408 -38.72 -23.93 -4.67
CA PHE A 408 -37.84 -24.52 -5.70
C PHE A 408 -38.37 -25.87 -6.22
N PHE A 409 -38.75 -26.78 -5.31
CA PHE A 409 -39.30 -28.09 -5.70
C PHE A 409 -40.68 -28.00 -6.33
N ARG A 410 -41.48 -26.97 -6.00
CA ARG A 410 -42.79 -26.76 -6.60
C ARG A 410 -42.68 -26.34 -8.07
N ARG A 411 -41.70 -25.50 -8.42
CA ARG A 411 -41.42 -25.11 -9.83
C ARG A 411 -40.78 -26.25 -10.61
N LEU A 412 -39.87 -27.02 -10.01
CA LEU A 412 -39.26 -28.17 -10.68
C LEU A 412 -40.25 -29.30 -10.97
N ARG A 413 -41.23 -29.57 -10.10
CA ARG A 413 -42.27 -30.59 -10.37
C ARG A 413 -43.17 -30.24 -11.56
N VAL A 414 -43.48 -28.95 -11.75
CA VAL A 414 -44.27 -28.48 -12.91
C VAL A 414 -43.46 -28.62 -14.20
N LEU A 415 -42.17 -28.26 -14.18
CA LEU A 415 -41.28 -28.37 -15.33
C LEU A 415 -40.94 -29.84 -15.68
N TYR A 416 -40.82 -30.71 -14.68
CA TYR A 416 -40.47 -32.12 -14.89
C TYR A 416 -41.67 -32.95 -15.40
N ARG A 417 -42.91 -32.61 -15.02
CA ARG A 417 -44.12 -33.22 -15.61
C ARG A 417 -44.33 -32.76 -17.05
N ALA A 418 -44.17 -31.46 -17.33
CA ALA A 418 -44.31 -30.93 -18.69
C ALA A 418 -43.30 -31.53 -19.69
N ARG A 419 -42.13 -31.97 -19.21
CA ARG A 419 -41.06 -32.54 -20.05
C ARG A 419 -41.16 -34.07 -20.24
N ARG A 420 -41.90 -34.77 -19.39
CA ARG A 420 -42.07 -36.23 -19.48
C ARG A 420 -43.18 -36.63 -20.46
N ASP A 421 -44.13 -35.74 -20.71
CA ASP A 421 -45.25 -35.99 -21.62
C ASP A 421 -44.96 -35.49 -23.06
N ALA A 422 -43.80 -34.86 -23.28
CA ALA A 422 -43.36 -34.34 -24.58
C ALA A 422 -42.07 -35.04 -25.05
N ALA A 423 -42.26 -36.22 -25.65
CA ALA A 423 -41.46 -36.82 -26.73
C ALA A 423 -39.96 -37.16 -26.52
N TRP A 424 -39.61 -38.44 -26.70
CA TRP A 424 -38.91 -38.85 -27.94
C TRP A 424 -39.16 -40.34 -28.26
N PRO A 425 -39.36 -40.72 -29.55
CA PRO A 425 -39.69 -42.07 -29.99
C PRO A 425 -38.47 -43.01 -29.99
N SER A 426 -38.73 -44.27 -29.70
CA SER A 426 -37.82 -45.40 -29.86
C SER A 426 -37.51 -45.63 -31.35
N GLY A 427 -36.24 -45.71 -31.71
CA GLY A 427 -35.81 -46.07 -33.07
C GLY A 427 -34.31 -46.26 -33.17
N ALA A 428 -33.83 -47.44 -32.75
CA ALA A 428 -32.52 -47.95 -33.17
C ALA A 428 -32.79 -49.24 -33.96
N GLY A 429 -32.53 -49.15 -35.27
CA GLY A 429 -32.77 -50.18 -36.26
C GLY A 429 -31.84 -51.38 -36.17
N GLU A 430 -32.32 -52.44 -36.83
CA GLU A 430 -31.71 -53.74 -37.06
C GLU A 430 -30.36 -53.66 -37.78
N ARG A 431 -29.50 -54.64 -37.47
CA ARG A 431 -28.31 -54.99 -38.24
C ARG A 431 -28.70 -56.12 -39.20
N THR A 432 -28.62 -55.86 -40.50
CA THR A 432 -27.94 -56.67 -41.55
C THR A 432 -27.87 -55.84 -42.81
#